data_AF-A0A7V9D659-F1
#
_entry.id   AF-A0A7V9D659-F1
#
_cell.length_a   1.000
_cell.length_b   1.000
_cell.length_c   1.000
_cell.angle_alpha   90.00
_cell.angle_beta   90.00
_cell.angle_gamma   90.00
#
_symmetry.space_group_name_H-M   'P 1'
#
loop_
_entity.id
_entity.type
_entity.pdbx_description
1 polymer ?
#
loop_
_entity_poly.entity_id
_entity_poly.type
_entity_poly.pdbx_seq_one_letter_code
_entity_poly.pdbx_strand_id
1 'polypeptide(L)' 'MSERPERSSFARDAGKGFSQASEGLALAIGFVVPVIVLWLVGRAIDGWLGIDPWAQVVGAVAGWGVGFLYVFFAAQRANQ' A
#
# COMPACT_ATOMS: atom_id res chain seq x y z
N MET A 1 14.25 -37.37 26.44
CA MET A 1 14.61 -36.63 25.22
C MET A 1 13.52 -35.59 24.99
N SER A 2 13.69 -34.41 25.58
CA SER A 2 12.63 -33.39 25.72
C SER A 2 13.15 -32.06 25.19
N GLU A 3 13.08 -31.91 23.88
CA GLU A 3 13.25 -30.67 23.13
C GLU A 3 11.84 -30.29 22.58
N ARG A 4 11.29 -29.07 22.56
CA ARG A 4 11.69 -27.70 22.93
C ARG A 4 10.39 -26.86 23.00
N PRO A 5 9.87 -26.45 24.18
CA PRO A 5 8.80 -25.44 24.24
C PRO A 5 9.23 -24.07 23.68
N GLU A 6 10.54 -23.76 23.67
CA GLU A 6 11.06 -22.49 23.13
C GLU A 6 11.00 -22.40 21.60
N ARG A 7 11.18 -23.52 20.87
CA ARG A 7 11.07 -23.51 19.39
C ARG A 7 9.65 -23.22 18.92
N SER A 8 8.64 -23.68 19.65
CA SER A 8 7.23 -23.50 19.28
C SER A 8 6.73 -22.10 19.61
N SER A 9 7.22 -21.45 20.67
CA SER A 9 6.94 -20.03 20.94
C SER A 9 7.59 -19.13 19.88
N PHE A 10 8.89 -19.31 19.62
CA PHE A 10 9.59 -18.52 18.62
C PHE A 10 8.97 -18.64 17.22
N ALA A 11 8.61 -19.85 16.78
CA ALA A 11 7.95 -20.04 15.50
C ALA A 11 6.57 -19.36 15.42
N ARG A 12 5.82 -19.35 16.52
CA ARG A 12 4.51 -18.68 16.61
C ARG A 12 4.65 -17.16 16.66
N ASP A 13 5.63 -16.64 17.38
CA ASP A 13 5.90 -15.20 17.50
C ASP A 13 6.47 -14.65 16.19
N ALA A 14 7.37 -15.39 15.54
CA ALA A 14 7.84 -15.09 14.19
C ALA A 14 6.71 -15.13 13.16
N GLY A 15 5.80 -16.12 13.24
CA GLY A 15 4.62 -16.21 12.37
C GLY A 15 3.66 -15.03 12.53
N LYS A 16 3.40 -14.60 13.77
CA LYS A 16 2.60 -13.38 14.05
C LYS A 16 3.27 -12.12 13.52
N GLY A 17 4.59 -11.96 13.75
CA GLY A 17 5.34 -10.82 13.27
C GLY A 17 5.37 -10.75 11.74
N PHE A 18 5.55 -11.89 11.07
CA PHE A 18 5.49 -11.97 9.61
C PHE A 18 4.11 -11.64 9.07
N SER A 19 3.04 -12.17 9.69
CA SER A 19 1.65 -11.85 9.32
C SER A 19 1.39 -10.35 9.41
N GLN A 20 1.74 -9.72 10.53
CA GLN A 20 1.55 -8.29 10.74
C GLN A 20 2.37 -7.43 9.75
N ALA A 21 3.61 -7.83 9.47
CA ALA A 21 4.44 -7.15 8.48
C ALA A 21 3.86 -7.27 7.06
N SER A 22 3.35 -8.46 6.70
CA SER A 22 2.74 -8.70 5.39
C SER A 22 1.46 -7.89 5.18
N GLU A 23 0.67 -7.70 6.24
CA GLU A 23 -0.54 -6.90 6.21
C GLU A 23 -0.22 -5.41 6.05
N GLY A 24 0.78 -4.91 6.78
CA GLY A 24 1.28 -3.53 6.62
C GLY A 24 1.83 -3.28 5.22
N LEU A 25 2.55 -4.25 4.65
CA LEU A 25 3.07 -4.16 3.28
C LEU A 25 1.95 -4.16 2.24
N ALA A 26 0.92 -4.99 2.40
CA ALA A 26 -0.23 -5.02 1.50
C ALA A 26 -0.97 -3.68 1.48
N LEU A 27 -1.17 -3.06 2.65
CA LEU A 27 -1.77 -1.72 2.77
C LEU A 27 -0.90 -0.65 2.10
N ALA A 28 0.42 -0.69 2.32
CA ALA A 28 1.35 0.24 1.70
C ALA A 28 1.35 0.11 0.16
N ILE A 29 1.35 -1.12 -0.36
CA ILE A 29 1.24 -1.37 -1.81
C ILE A 29 -0.10 -0.85 -2.34
N GLY A 30 -1.20 -1.14 -1.64
CA GLY A 30 -2.53 -0.63 -2.00
C GLY A 30 -2.64 0.89 -2.04
N PHE A 31 -1.82 1.59 -1.24
CA PHE A 31 -1.68 3.04 -1.29
C PHE A 31 -0.81 3.51 -2.47
N VAL A 32 0.37 2.91 -2.65
CA VAL A 32 1.38 3.38 -3.62
C VAL A 32 0.97 3.10 -5.06
N VAL A 33 0.31 1.97 -5.33
CA VAL A 33 -0.07 1.57 -6.70
C VAL A 33 -0.99 2.61 -7.37
N PRO A 34 -2.11 3.05 -6.76
CA PRO A 34 -2.95 4.11 -7.31
C PRO A 34 -2.20 5.42 -7.59
N VAL A 35 -1.30 5.82 -6.68
CA VAL A 35 -0.49 7.03 -6.83
C VAL A 35 0.39 6.95 -8.08
N ILE A 36 1.12 5.86 -8.24
CA ILE A 36 2.00 5.65 -9.40
C ILE A 36 1.17 5.58 -10.69
N VAL A 37 0.07 4.84 -10.70
CA VAL A 37 -0.79 4.68 -11.88
C VAL A 37 -1.34 6.03 -12.33
N LEU A 38 -1.94 6.80 -11.43
CA LEU A 38 -2.53 8.10 -11.78
C LEU A 38 -1.46 9.15 -12.16
N TRP A 39 -0.28 9.09 -11.55
CA TRP A 39 0.85 9.91 -11.96
C TRP A 39 1.32 9.59 -13.38
N LEU A 40 1.46 8.30 -13.73
CA LEU A 40 1.86 7.87 -15.07
C LEU A 40 0.82 8.25 -16.12
N VAL A 41 -0.47 8.09 -15.80
CA VAL A 41 -1.58 8.51 -16.67
C VAL A 41 -1.52 10.01 -16.91
N GLY A 42 -1.36 10.82 -15.86
CA GLY A 42 -1.23 12.27 -15.99
C GLY A 42 -0.02 12.67 -16.84
N ARG A 43 1.14 12.03 -16.63
CA ARG A 43 2.33 12.25 -17.46
C ARG A 43 2.10 11.91 -18.94
N ALA A 44 1.38 10.82 -19.22
CA ALA A 44 1.06 10.42 -20.59
C ALA A 44 0.12 11.42 -21.26
N ILE A 45 -0.87 11.94 -20.53
CA ILE A 45 -1.79 12.97 -21.01
C ILE A 45 -1.04 14.27 -21.31
N ASP A 46 -0.20 14.74 -20.39
CA ASP A 46 0.57 15.96 -20.59
C ASP A 46 1.53 15.84 -21.78
N GLY A 47 2.21 14.70 -21.90
CA GLY A 47 3.10 14.42 -23.03
C GLY A 47 2.38 14.32 -24.38
N TRP A 48 1.14 13.83 -24.39
CA TRP A 48 0.31 13.77 -25.60
C TRP A 48 -0.22 15.14 -26.02
N LEU A 49 -0.60 15.97 -25.05
CA LEU A 49 -1.10 17.33 -25.28
C LEU A 49 0.02 18.36 -25.49
N GLY A 50 1.27 18.01 -25.17
CA GLY A 50 2.42 18.92 -25.25
C GLY A 50 2.31 20.12 -24.30
N ILE A 51 1.56 19.95 -23.20
CA ILE A 51 1.31 21.00 -22.20
C ILE A 51 2.26 20.88 -21.02
N ASP A 52 2.33 21.95 -20.22
CA ASP A 52 2.94 21.92 -18.90
C ASP A 52 2.33 20.81 -18.03
N PRO A 53 3.07 20.23 -17.05
CA PRO A 53 2.73 18.97 -16.39
C PRO A 53 1.56 19.06 -15.38
N TRP A 54 0.43 19.64 -15.78
CA TRP A 54 -0.74 19.87 -14.95
C TRP A 54 -1.57 18.61 -14.73
N ALA A 55 -1.76 17.75 -15.75
CA ALA A 55 -2.48 16.50 -15.57
C ALA A 55 -1.71 15.52 -14.68
N GLN A 56 -0.38 15.54 -14.73
CA GLN A 56 0.51 14.79 -13.85
C GLN A 56 0.39 15.25 -12.39
N VAL A 57 0.32 16.56 -12.13
CA VAL A 57 0.09 17.11 -10.78
C VAL A 57 -1.28 16.72 -10.26
N VAL A 58 -2.33 16.89 -11.06
CA VAL A 58 -3.71 16.49 -10.69
C VAL A 58 -3.78 14.98 -10.45
N GLY A 59 -3.16 14.18 -11.31
CA GLY A 59 -3.08 12.73 -11.18
C GLY A 59 -2.37 12.30 -9.89
N ALA A 60 -1.29 12.98 -9.49
CA ALA A 60 -0.62 12.73 -8.23
C ALA A 60 -1.52 13.01 -7.02
N VAL A 61 -2.20 14.17 -7.00
CA VAL A 61 -3.12 14.54 -5.91
C VAL A 61 -4.29 13.57 -5.82
N ALA A 62 -4.90 13.24 -6.96
CA ALA A 62 -5.98 12.24 -7.03
C ALA A 62 -5.50 10.86 -6.55
N GLY A 63 -4.29 10.46 -6.94
CA GLY A 63 -3.68 9.20 -6.52
C GLY A 63 -3.48 9.12 -5.01
N TRP A 64 -3.01 10.20 -4.38
CA TRP A 64 -2.93 10.29 -2.93
C TRP A 64 -4.31 10.16 -2.27
N GLY A 65 -5.33 10.84 -2.80
CA GLY A 65 -6.69 10.73 -2.30
C GLY A 65 -7.25 9.30 -2.39
N VAL A 66 -7.12 8.66 -3.55
CA VAL A 66 -7.58 7.28 -3.76
C VAL A 66 -6.82 6.29 -2.87
N GLY A 67 -5.49 6.38 -2.81
CA GLY A 67 -4.67 5.54 -1.96
C GLY A 67 -5.01 5.71 -0.48
N PHE A 68 -5.21 6.95 -0.03
CA PHE A 68 -5.60 7.24 1.35
C PHE A 68 -6.97 6.63 1.69
N LEU A 69 -7.98 6.82 0.83
CA LEU A 69 -9.31 6.24 1.02
C LEU A 69 -9.25 4.71 1.06
N TYR A 70 -8.44 4.08 0.21
CA TYR A 70 -8.24 2.63 0.24
C TYR A 70 -7.72 2.15 1.60
N VAL A 71 -6.65 2.76 2.10
CA VAL A 71 -6.07 2.41 3.41
C VAL A 71 -7.06 2.69 4.54
N PHE A 72 -7.77 3.82 4.48
CA PHE A 72 -8.74 4.20 5.49
C PHE A 72 -9.88 3.17 5.61
N PHE A 73 -10.48 2.76 4.48
CA PHE A 73 -11.53 1.75 4.49
C PHE A 73 -11.00 0.36 4.84
N ALA A 74 -9.79 0.01 4.42
CA ALA A 74 -9.17 -1.25 4.80
C ALA A 74 -8.92 -1.31 6.33
N ALA A 75 -8.42 -0.22 6.93
CA ALA A 75 -8.23 -0.10 8.37
C ALA A 75 -9.56 -0.16 9.13
N GLN A 76 -10.63 0.46 8.61
CA GLN A 76 -11.96 0.36 9.23
C GLN A 76 -12.49 -1.08 9.21
N ARG A 77 -12.31 -1.81 8.11
CA ARG A 77 -12.75 -3.21 8.01
C ARG A 77 -11.96 -4.14 8.93
N ALA A 78 -10.67 -3.86 9.15
CA ALA A 78 -9.83 -4.64 10.06
C ALA A 78 -10.19 -4.41 11.55
N ASN A 79 -10.77 -3.26 11.89
CA ASN A 79 -11.20 -2.91 13.25
C ASN A 79 -12.65 -3.30 13.58
N GLN A 80 -13.40 -3.88 12.64
CA GLN A 80 -14.75 -4.44 12.85
C GLN A 80 -14.69 -5.95 13.08
#